data_AF-A0A966XDJ6-F1
#
_entry.id   AF-A0A966XDJ6-F1
#
_cell.length_a   1.000
_cell.length_b   1.000
_cell.length_c   1.000
_cell.angle_alpha   90.00
_cell.angle_beta   90.00
_cell.angle_gamma   90.00
#
_symmetry.space_group_name_H-M   'P 1'
#
loop_
_entity.id
_entity.type
_entity.pdbx_description
1 polymer ?
#
loop_
_entity_poly.entity_id
_entity_poly.type
_entity_poly.pdbx_seq_one_letter_code
_entity_poly.pdbx_strand_id
1 'polypeptide(L)'
;MDHVLQSNLFALAHELAETARKAILPLFRTNSLETINKDSHGFDPVTRADKAAEKAIREILAQKRPEDGILGEEYANIDSKSGLTWVLDPIDGTRGFISGTPTWGVLIALADADGPFLGVVDQPFIGERFAGGFGKATSVGPQGEQALSTRGLKDLSEAILFTTFPEIGRDQDYAGFRAVHDQVKLVRYGLDC
;
A
#
# COMPACT_ATOMS: atom_id res chain seq x y z
N MET A 1 -11.02 -13.00 17.87
CA MET A 1 -11.90 -12.61 16.75
C MET A 1 -12.54 -13.88 16.19
N ASP A 2 -13.87 -13.95 16.05
CA ASP A 2 -14.51 -15.13 15.45
C ASP A 2 -14.36 -15.17 13.92
N HIS A 3 -14.62 -16.34 13.32
CA HIS A 3 -14.45 -16.54 11.87
C HIS A 3 -15.37 -15.65 11.02
N VAL A 4 -16.57 -15.30 11.51
CA VAL A 4 -17.51 -14.44 10.76
C VAL A 4 -16.94 -13.03 10.68
N LEU A 5 -16.46 -12.49 11.81
CA LEU A 5 -15.81 -11.18 11.85
C LEU A 5 -14.54 -11.16 10.99
N GLN A 6 -13.70 -12.19 11.06
CA GLN A 6 -12.51 -12.31 10.19
C GLN A 6 -12.88 -12.26 8.70
N SER A 7 -13.89 -13.02 8.29
CA SER A 7 -14.37 -13.03 6.91
C SER A 7 -14.90 -11.66 6.48
N ASN A 8 -15.63 -10.98 7.36
CA ASN A 8 -16.19 -9.65 7.08
C ASN A 8 -15.09 -8.59 6.96
N LEU A 9 -14.07 -8.62 7.82
CA LEU A 9 -12.94 -7.69 7.76
C LEU A 9 -12.09 -7.91 6.49
N PHE A 10 -11.84 -9.17 6.13
CA PHE A 10 -11.13 -9.49 4.89
C PHE A 10 -11.91 -9.00 3.67
N ALA A 11 -13.22 -9.27 3.59
CA ALA A 11 -14.07 -8.76 2.52
C ALA A 11 -14.12 -7.23 2.47
N LEU A 12 -14.18 -6.58 3.62
CA LEU A 12 -14.15 -5.12 3.71
C LEU A 12 -12.83 -4.56 3.16
N ALA A 13 -11.68 -5.14 3.50
CA ALA A 13 -10.39 -4.68 2.95
C ALA A 13 -10.35 -4.73 1.41
N HIS A 14 -10.94 -5.77 0.80
CA HIS A 14 -11.10 -5.83 -0.67
C HIS A 14 -12.04 -4.75 -1.22
N GLU A 15 -13.13 -4.44 -0.52
CA GLU A 15 -14.06 -3.39 -0.91
C GLU A 15 -13.43 -2.00 -0.82
N LEU A 16 -12.61 -1.75 0.21
CA LEU A 16 -11.87 -0.50 0.36
C LEU A 16 -10.86 -0.32 -0.79
N ALA A 17 -10.11 -1.37 -1.14
CA ALA A 17 -9.17 -1.34 -2.26
C ALA A 17 -9.89 -1.08 -3.59
N GLU A 18 -11.04 -1.72 -3.80
CA GLU A 18 -11.87 -1.49 -4.99
C GLU A 18 -12.41 -0.05 -5.07
N THR A 19 -12.72 0.54 -3.91
CA THR A 19 -13.20 1.92 -3.80
C THR A 19 -12.11 2.92 -4.16
N ALA A 20 -10.90 2.75 -3.60
CA ALA A 20 -9.74 3.56 -3.96
C ALA A 20 -9.39 3.43 -5.45
N ARG A 21 -9.33 2.20 -5.95
CA ARG A 21 -9.11 1.90 -7.38
C ARG A 21 -10.01 2.72 -8.29
N LYS A 22 -11.32 2.74 -8.02
CA LYS A 22 -12.30 3.51 -8.81
C LYS A 22 -12.10 5.03 -8.73
N ALA A 23 -11.64 5.53 -7.58
CA ALA A 23 -11.37 6.96 -7.40
C ALA A 23 -10.07 7.39 -8.11
N ILE A 24 -9.04 6.53 -8.13
CA ILE A 24 -7.69 6.88 -8.60
C ILE A 24 -7.52 6.67 -10.10
N LEU A 25 -7.95 5.51 -10.64
CA LEU A 25 -7.72 5.12 -12.04
C LEU A 25 -8.10 6.19 -13.08
N PRO A 26 -9.26 6.88 -12.95
CA PRO A 26 -9.64 7.91 -13.92
C PRO A 26 -8.69 9.12 -13.98
N LEU A 27 -7.81 9.28 -12.99
CA LEU A 27 -6.88 10.41 -12.88
C LEU A 27 -5.46 10.05 -13.33
N PHE A 28 -5.07 8.77 -13.32
CA PHE A 28 -3.74 8.32 -13.74
C PHE A 28 -3.49 8.59 -15.23
N ARG A 29 -2.32 9.15 -15.57
CA ARG A 29 -1.92 9.54 -16.95
C ARG A 29 -2.89 10.50 -17.65
N THR A 30 -3.53 11.39 -16.89
CA THR A 30 -4.38 12.45 -17.44
C THR A 30 -3.71 13.81 -17.35
N ASN A 31 -4.06 14.72 -18.26
CA ASN A 31 -3.55 16.10 -18.23
C ASN A 31 -4.17 16.94 -17.09
N SER A 32 -5.13 16.39 -16.34
CA SER A 32 -5.83 17.03 -15.23
C SER A 32 -5.21 16.75 -13.85
N LEU A 33 -3.99 16.19 -13.82
CA LEU A 33 -3.27 15.90 -12.58
C LEU A 33 -2.75 17.20 -11.95
N GLU A 34 -3.57 17.81 -11.10
CA GLU A 34 -3.13 18.84 -10.16
C GLU A 34 -2.39 18.18 -8.99
N THR A 35 -1.15 18.63 -8.75
CA THR A 35 -0.30 18.19 -7.63
C THR A 35 -0.07 19.33 -6.67
N ILE A 36 -0.10 19.05 -5.37
CA ILE A 36 0.28 19.98 -4.30
C ILE A 36 1.42 19.33 -3.53
N ASN A 37 2.60 19.96 -3.49
CA ASN A 37 3.71 19.46 -2.69
C ASN A 37 3.47 19.76 -1.20
N LYS A 38 3.41 18.72 -0.37
CA LYS A 38 3.23 18.83 1.10
C LYS A 38 4.54 19.16 1.83
N ASP A 39 5.69 18.85 1.24
CA ASP A 39 7.00 19.05 1.86
C ASP A 39 7.64 20.37 1.39
N SER A 40 8.06 21.21 2.34
CA SER A 40 8.78 22.46 2.08
C SER A 40 10.26 22.26 1.75
N HIS A 41 10.83 21.10 2.09
CA HIS A 41 12.24 20.76 1.90
C HIS A 41 12.48 19.54 0.99
N GLY A 42 11.41 18.92 0.48
CA GLY A 42 11.44 17.74 -0.38
C GLY A 42 10.35 17.75 -1.44
N PHE A 43 10.13 16.59 -2.06
CA PHE A 43 9.07 16.39 -3.06
C PHE A 43 8.16 15.26 -2.58
N ASP A 44 7.06 15.67 -1.96
CA ASP A 44 5.94 14.87 -1.48
C ASP A 44 4.64 15.37 -2.15
N PRO A 45 4.45 15.02 -3.43
CA PRO A 45 3.38 15.58 -4.22
C PRO A 45 2.07 14.85 -3.96
N VAL A 46 1.13 15.49 -3.29
CA VAL A 46 -0.20 14.93 -3.12
C VAL A 46 -1.10 15.30 -4.28
N THR A 47 -1.79 14.30 -4.79
CA THR A 47 -2.69 14.48 -5.90
C THR A 47 -4.12 14.64 -5.39
N ARG A 48 -4.97 15.22 -6.22
CA ARG A 48 -6.43 15.16 -6.03
C ARG A 48 -6.93 13.70 -5.90
N ALA A 49 -6.20 12.72 -6.44
CA ALA A 49 -6.57 11.31 -6.40
C ALA A 49 -6.44 10.73 -4.98
N ASP A 50 -5.38 11.08 -4.25
CA ASP A 50 -5.15 10.64 -2.86
C ASP A 50 -6.33 11.02 -1.97
N LYS A 51 -6.65 12.32 -1.95
CA LYS A 51 -7.75 12.87 -1.16
C LYS A 51 -9.10 12.27 -1.56
N ALA A 52 -9.34 12.11 -2.86
CA ALA A 52 -10.60 11.53 -3.35
C ALA A 52 -10.77 10.07 -2.91
N ALA A 53 -9.70 9.28 -2.98
CA ALA A 53 -9.69 7.88 -2.59
C ALA A 53 -9.81 7.70 -1.07
N GLU A 54 -9.02 8.42 -0.27
CA GLU A 54 -9.11 8.32 1.19
C GLU A 54 -10.49 8.76 1.68
N LYS A 55 -11.06 9.83 1.10
CA LYS A 55 -12.42 10.27 1.43
C LYS A 55 -13.44 9.16 1.15
N ALA A 56 -13.40 8.55 -0.03
CA ALA A 56 -14.33 7.49 -0.41
C ALA A 56 -14.20 6.25 0.49
N ILE A 57 -12.97 5.87 0.87
CA ILE A 57 -12.72 4.79 1.85
C ILE A 57 -13.31 5.15 3.22
N ARG A 58 -13.05 6.36 3.72
CA ARG A 58 -13.55 6.84 5.01
C ARG A 58 -15.08 6.85 5.07
N GLU A 59 -15.77 7.18 3.98
CA GLU A 59 -17.23 7.11 3.89
C GLU A 59 -17.78 5.70 4.08
N ILE A 60 -17.09 4.67 3.56
CA ILE A 60 -17.46 3.26 3.77
C ILE A 60 -17.17 2.84 5.22
N LEU A 61 -16.00 3.20 5.75
CA LEU A 61 -15.61 2.88 7.12
C LEU A 61 -16.56 3.51 8.15
N ALA A 62 -16.98 4.76 7.95
CA ALA A 62 -17.95 5.42 8.82
C ALA A 62 -19.31 4.71 8.87
N GLN A 63 -19.70 4.01 7.79
CA GLN A 63 -20.94 3.25 7.73
C GLN A 63 -20.82 1.85 8.31
N LYS A 64 -19.72 1.14 7.98
CA LYS A 64 -19.57 -0.29 8.30
C LYS A 64 -18.82 -0.55 9.60
N ARG A 65 -17.93 0.35 9.99
CA ARG A 65 -17.00 0.23 11.13
C ARG A 65 -16.86 1.57 11.88
N PRO A 66 -17.96 2.20 12.33
CA PRO A 66 -17.92 3.54 12.95
C PRO A 66 -17.09 3.63 14.24
N GLU A 67 -16.79 2.49 14.88
CA GLU A 67 -16.00 2.41 16.12
C GLU A 67 -14.52 2.10 15.86
N ASP A 68 -14.13 1.73 14.64
CA ASP A 68 -12.73 1.52 14.30
C ASP A 68 -12.04 2.87 14.07
N GLY A 69 -10.75 2.94 14.41
CA GLY A 69 -9.91 4.09 14.14
C GLY A 69 -9.50 4.15 12.67
N ILE A 70 -9.02 5.31 12.24
CA ILE A 70 -8.48 5.53 10.89
C ILE A 70 -7.18 6.32 11.01
N LEU A 71 -6.11 5.76 10.47
CA LEU A 71 -4.82 6.41 10.26
C LEU A 71 -4.63 6.54 8.75
N GLY A 72 -4.54 7.78 8.24
CA GLY A 72 -4.34 8.05 6.82
C GLY A 72 -3.50 9.30 6.61
N GLU A 73 -2.97 9.48 5.41
CA GLU A 73 -2.04 10.58 5.09
C GLU A 73 -2.74 11.89 4.74
N GLU A 74 -4.01 11.84 4.33
CA GLU A 74 -4.69 12.99 3.74
C GLU A 74 -5.62 13.75 4.68
N TYR A 75 -6.19 13.07 5.66
CA TYR A 75 -7.15 13.64 6.60
C TYR A 75 -6.75 13.34 8.04
N ALA A 76 -7.29 14.12 8.98
CA ALA A 76 -7.07 13.90 10.40
C ALA A 76 -7.41 12.47 10.82
N ASN A 77 -6.57 11.91 11.68
CA ASN A 77 -6.77 10.58 12.23
C ASN A 77 -8.04 10.51 13.08
N ILE A 78 -8.64 9.33 13.11
CA ILE A 78 -9.79 9.01 13.97
C ILE A 78 -9.31 8.01 15.01
N ASP A 79 -9.48 8.37 16.28
CA ASP A 79 -9.14 7.48 17.38
C ASP A 79 -10.07 6.26 17.40
N SER A 80 -9.48 5.09 17.63
CA SER A 80 -10.23 3.84 17.73
C SER A 80 -10.99 3.74 19.05
N LYS A 81 -12.23 3.25 18.99
CA LYS A 81 -13.04 2.83 20.14
C LYS A 81 -13.17 1.31 20.24
N SER A 82 -12.99 0.61 19.14
CA SER A 82 -13.04 -0.86 19.05
C SER A 82 -11.72 -1.54 19.37
N GLY A 83 -10.60 -0.79 19.40
CA GLY A 83 -9.25 -1.32 19.47
C GLY A 83 -8.66 -1.70 18.11
N LEU A 84 -9.41 -1.54 17.02
CA LEU A 84 -8.94 -1.74 15.64
C LEU A 84 -8.74 -0.40 14.92
N THR A 85 -7.71 -0.31 14.09
CA THR A 85 -7.40 0.88 13.30
C THR A 85 -7.10 0.50 11.85
N TRP A 86 -7.80 1.13 10.91
CA TRP A 86 -7.51 1.03 9.48
C TRP A 86 -6.39 2.00 9.12
N VAL A 87 -5.33 1.49 8.50
CA VAL A 87 -4.20 2.28 8.01
C VAL A 87 -4.31 2.38 6.49
N LEU A 88 -4.31 3.61 5.97
CA LEU A 88 -4.64 3.91 4.58
C LEU A 88 -3.50 4.71 3.93
N ASP A 89 -2.98 4.19 2.82
CA ASP A 89 -2.18 4.94 1.86
C ASP A 89 -2.82 4.76 0.47
N PRO A 90 -3.55 5.76 -0.03
CA PRO A 90 -4.22 5.66 -1.31
C PRO A 90 -3.27 5.50 -2.51
N ILE A 91 -2.09 6.13 -2.49
CA ILE A 91 -1.10 6.07 -3.57
C ILE A 91 0.31 6.02 -2.97
N ASP A 92 0.71 4.82 -2.58
CA ASP A 92 2.11 4.52 -2.32
C ASP A 92 2.87 4.56 -3.65
N GLY A 93 4.01 5.26 -3.68
CA GLY A 93 4.76 5.51 -4.91
C GLY A 93 4.23 6.70 -5.72
N THR A 94 3.87 7.81 -5.07
CA THR A 94 3.30 8.99 -5.73
C THR A 94 4.19 9.58 -6.83
N ARG A 95 5.52 9.43 -6.73
CA ARG A 95 6.47 9.79 -7.80
C ARG A 95 6.29 8.92 -9.04
N GLY A 96 6.06 7.62 -8.85
CA GLY A 96 5.70 6.71 -9.94
C GLY A 96 4.38 7.11 -10.58
N PHE A 97 3.36 7.42 -9.76
CA PHE A 97 2.06 7.89 -10.23
C PHE A 97 2.15 9.15 -11.12
N ILE A 98 2.87 10.18 -10.68
CA ILE A 98 2.98 11.45 -11.40
C ILE A 98 3.86 11.34 -12.64
N SER A 99 4.90 10.50 -12.61
CA SER A 99 5.73 10.21 -13.79
C SER A 99 5.05 9.27 -14.78
N GLY A 100 3.87 8.75 -14.44
CA GLY A 100 3.10 7.86 -15.30
C GLY A 100 3.62 6.42 -15.32
N THR A 101 4.52 6.02 -14.41
CA THR A 101 4.94 4.62 -14.27
C THR A 101 3.87 3.84 -13.48
N PRO A 102 3.55 2.60 -13.84
CA PRO A 102 2.56 1.79 -13.11
C PRO A 102 3.23 1.02 -11.96
N THR A 103 4.01 1.72 -11.12
CA THR A 103 4.78 1.15 -10.00
C THR A 103 4.29 1.66 -8.64
N TRP A 104 3.08 2.21 -8.62
CA TRP A 104 2.36 2.71 -7.46
C TRP A 104 1.19 1.77 -7.12
N GLY A 105 0.67 1.85 -5.90
CA GLY A 105 -0.47 1.05 -5.47
C GLY A 105 -1.25 1.67 -4.31
N VAL A 106 -2.37 1.04 -3.98
CA VAL A 106 -3.18 1.34 -2.80
C VAL A 106 -2.76 0.37 -1.69
N LEU A 107 -2.37 0.91 -0.53
CA LEU A 107 -2.10 0.12 0.67
C LEU A 107 -3.22 0.30 1.68
N ILE A 108 -3.80 -0.82 2.11
CA ILE A 108 -4.80 -0.86 3.18
C ILE A 108 -4.36 -1.90 4.18
N ALA A 109 -4.24 -1.51 5.45
CA ALA A 109 -4.02 -2.45 6.53
C ALA A 109 -5.06 -2.27 7.64
N LEU A 110 -5.25 -3.33 8.42
CA LEU A 110 -5.98 -3.30 9.67
C LEU A 110 -5.05 -3.78 10.78
N ALA A 111 -4.95 -2.96 11.82
CA ALA A 111 -4.07 -3.17 12.96
C ALA A 111 -4.86 -3.13 14.27
N ASP A 112 -4.30 -3.79 15.29
CA ASP A 112 -4.68 -3.61 16.69
C ASP A 112 -3.46 -3.12 17.50
N ALA A 113 -3.48 -3.27 18.82
CA ALA A 113 -2.39 -2.85 19.69
C ALA A 113 -1.05 -3.60 19.44
N ASP A 114 -1.10 -4.81 18.87
CA ASP A 114 0.08 -5.63 18.57
C ASP A 114 0.64 -5.37 17.15
N GLY A 115 -0.12 -4.67 16.30
CA GLY A 115 0.30 -4.26 14.96
C GLY A 115 -0.64 -4.75 13.84
N PRO A 116 -0.22 -4.63 12.57
CA PRO A 116 -1.02 -5.02 11.42
C PRO A 116 -1.18 -6.54 11.32
N PHE A 117 -2.41 -7.02 11.15
CA PHE A 117 -2.73 -8.45 11.01
C PHE A 117 -3.55 -8.78 9.74
N LEU A 118 -3.99 -7.76 9.01
CA LEU A 118 -4.64 -7.87 7.70
C LEU A 118 -4.10 -6.74 6.81
N GLY A 119 -3.79 -7.06 5.56
CA GLY A 119 -3.25 -6.12 4.59
C GLY A 119 -3.69 -6.43 3.17
N VAL A 120 -3.85 -5.37 2.37
CA VAL A 120 -4.09 -5.41 0.92
C VAL A 120 -3.14 -4.43 0.24
N VAL A 121 -2.51 -4.90 -0.83
CA VAL A 121 -1.75 -4.09 -1.80
C VAL A 121 -2.45 -4.23 -3.14
N ASP A 122 -2.99 -3.16 -3.68
CA ASP A 122 -3.69 -3.15 -4.96
C ASP A 122 -2.94 -2.28 -5.97
N GLN A 123 -2.63 -2.84 -7.15
CA GLN A 123 -2.11 -2.11 -8.29
C GLN A 123 -3.28 -1.89 -9.28
N PRO A 124 -3.87 -0.68 -9.33
CA PRO A 124 -5.08 -0.44 -10.11
C PRO A 124 -4.93 -0.60 -11.62
N PHE A 125 -3.80 -0.16 -12.17
CA PHE A 125 -3.59 -0.07 -13.63
C PHE A 125 -3.24 -1.42 -14.28
N ILE A 126 -2.41 -2.22 -13.61
CA ILE A 126 -1.99 -3.58 -13.98
C ILE A 126 -3.10 -4.58 -13.65
N GLY A 127 -3.89 -4.30 -12.61
CA GLY A 127 -5.00 -5.17 -12.20
C GLY A 127 -4.56 -6.30 -11.28
N GLU A 128 -3.48 -6.10 -10.52
CA GLU A 128 -2.99 -7.04 -9.51
C GLU A 128 -3.41 -6.60 -8.11
N ARG A 129 -3.77 -7.55 -7.26
CA ARG A 129 -4.07 -7.33 -5.85
C ARG A 129 -3.47 -8.46 -5.02
N PHE A 130 -2.70 -8.10 -3.99
CA PHE A 130 -2.18 -9.00 -2.98
C PHE A 130 -2.95 -8.77 -1.69
N ALA A 131 -3.32 -9.84 -1.00
CA ALA A 131 -4.04 -9.76 0.27
C ALA A 131 -3.49 -10.80 1.25
N GLY A 132 -3.35 -10.42 2.52
CA GLY A 132 -2.85 -11.30 3.57
C GLY A 132 -3.53 -11.04 4.90
N GLY A 133 -3.87 -12.09 5.64
CA GLY A 133 -4.51 -12.00 6.95
C GLY A 133 -5.29 -13.26 7.30
N PHE A 134 -5.48 -13.51 8.60
CA PHE A 134 -6.25 -14.65 9.11
C PHE A 134 -5.84 -16.02 8.52
N GLY A 135 -4.54 -16.23 8.36
CA GLY A 135 -3.98 -17.48 7.79
C GLY A 135 -4.09 -17.60 6.27
N LYS A 136 -4.49 -16.54 5.57
CA LYS A 136 -4.54 -16.48 4.10
C LYS A 136 -3.47 -15.54 3.57
N ALA A 137 -2.93 -15.87 2.40
CA ALA A 137 -2.11 -14.99 1.59
C ALA A 137 -2.39 -15.31 0.12
N THR A 138 -2.97 -14.38 -0.62
CA THR A 138 -3.40 -14.59 -2.01
C THR A 138 -3.00 -13.41 -2.88
N SER A 139 -2.81 -13.65 -4.17
CA SER A 139 -2.80 -12.61 -5.19
C SER A 139 -3.82 -12.93 -6.26
N VAL A 140 -4.54 -11.91 -6.72
CA VAL A 140 -5.45 -11.95 -7.85
C VAL A 140 -4.89 -11.02 -8.92
N GLY A 141 -4.77 -11.49 -10.14
CA GLY A 141 -4.29 -10.68 -11.26
C GLY A 141 -4.87 -11.12 -12.60
N PRO A 142 -4.40 -10.56 -13.72
CA PRO A 142 -4.85 -10.93 -15.06
C PRO A 142 -4.66 -12.42 -15.40
N GLN A 143 -3.77 -13.10 -14.68
CA GLN A 143 -3.48 -14.54 -14.85
C GLN A 143 -4.34 -15.43 -13.93
N GLY A 144 -5.21 -14.85 -13.11
CA GLY A 144 -6.05 -15.55 -12.15
C GLY A 144 -5.63 -15.35 -10.70
N GLU A 145 -6.20 -16.19 -9.82
CA GLU A 145 -5.91 -16.19 -8.39
C GLU A 145 -4.85 -17.26 -8.05
N GLN A 146 -3.92 -16.92 -7.16
CA GLN A 146 -2.90 -17.84 -6.63
C GLN A 146 -2.65 -17.60 -5.14
N ALA A 147 -2.28 -18.66 -4.42
CA ALA A 147 -1.78 -18.55 -3.06
C ALA A 147 -0.33 -18.03 -3.07
N LEU A 148 -0.01 -17.13 -2.14
CA LEU A 148 1.32 -16.55 -2.02
C LEU A 148 2.22 -17.41 -1.13
N SER A 149 3.47 -17.55 -1.55
CA SER A 149 4.54 -18.10 -0.73
C SER A 149 5.86 -17.43 -1.11
N THR A 150 6.75 -17.27 -0.13
CA THR A 150 8.11 -16.80 -0.40
C THR A 150 9.00 -17.96 -0.78
N ARG A 151 10.06 -17.68 -1.54
CA ARG A 151 11.08 -18.68 -1.85
C ARG A 151 11.98 -18.89 -0.64
N GLY A 152 12.26 -20.15 -0.31
CA GLY A 152 13.33 -20.49 0.62
C GLY A 152 14.69 -20.31 -0.05
N LEU A 153 15.42 -19.26 0.33
CA LEU A 153 16.80 -19.02 -0.10
C LEU A 153 17.77 -19.50 0.99
N LYS A 154 18.94 -19.99 0.58
CA LYS A 154 19.99 -20.43 1.51
C LYS A 154 21.11 -19.42 1.67
N ASP A 155 21.32 -18.57 0.67
CA ASP A 155 22.44 -17.64 0.59
C ASP A 155 22.02 -16.31 -0.08
N LEU A 156 22.68 -15.21 0.30
CA LEU A 156 22.41 -13.90 -0.29
C LEU A 156 22.68 -13.86 -1.80
N SER A 157 23.66 -14.63 -2.29
CA SER A 157 24.02 -14.69 -3.72
C SER A 157 22.89 -15.24 -4.60
N GLU A 158 21.83 -15.80 -4.02
CA GLU A 158 20.62 -16.24 -4.72
C GLU A 158 19.50 -15.18 -4.73
N ALA A 159 19.60 -14.16 -3.87
CA ALA A 159 18.56 -13.17 -3.65
C ALA A 159 18.46 -12.14 -4.77
N ILE A 160 17.25 -11.62 -4.97
CA ILE A 160 17.01 -10.42 -5.79
C ILE A 160 16.66 -9.29 -4.83
N LEU A 161 17.46 -8.23 -4.84
CA LEU A 161 17.30 -7.07 -3.98
C LEU A 161 16.57 -5.96 -4.73
N PHE A 162 15.55 -5.40 -4.09
CA PHE A 162 14.85 -4.22 -4.56
C PHE A 162 14.98 -3.09 -3.54
N THR A 163 15.03 -1.86 -4.04
CA THR A 163 14.82 -0.64 -3.26
C THR A 163 14.17 0.39 -4.19
N THR A 164 13.36 1.30 -3.66
CA THR A 164 12.76 2.39 -4.44
C THR A 164 13.88 3.22 -5.10
N PHE A 165 14.73 3.84 -4.28
CA PHE A 165 15.99 4.45 -4.70
C PHE A 165 16.96 4.39 -3.51
N PRO A 166 18.25 4.14 -3.72
CA PRO A 166 19.20 4.06 -2.62
C PRO A 166 19.38 5.42 -1.90
N GLU A 167 19.09 6.53 -2.57
CA GLU A 167 19.17 7.89 -2.00
C GLU A 167 18.02 8.21 -1.03
N ILE A 168 16.99 7.36 -0.93
CA ILE A 168 15.89 7.54 0.02
C ILE A 168 16.30 7.01 1.39
N GLY A 169 15.98 7.80 2.44
CA GLY A 169 16.23 7.45 3.83
C GLY A 169 17.39 8.24 4.43
N ARG A 170 17.94 7.73 5.53
CA ARG A 170 19.11 8.32 6.22
C ARG A 170 20.39 7.65 5.75
N ASP A 171 21.54 8.25 6.05
CA ASP A 171 22.87 7.67 5.74
C ASP A 171 23.03 6.23 6.24
N GLN A 172 22.44 5.90 7.40
CA GLN A 172 22.42 4.54 7.94
C GLN A 172 21.64 3.54 7.07
N ASP A 173 20.55 3.98 6.44
CA ASP A 173 19.70 3.14 5.60
C ASP A 173 20.43 2.86 4.28
N TYR A 174 21.12 3.87 3.73
CA TYR A 174 22.04 3.71 2.59
C TYR A 174 23.21 2.77 2.91
N ALA A 175 23.85 2.94 4.08
CA ALA A 175 24.93 2.06 4.51
C ALA A 175 24.47 0.60 4.64
N GLY A 176 23.27 0.38 5.20
CA GLY A 176 22.64 -0.94 5.27
C GLY A 176 22.39 -1.55 3.89
N PHE A 177 21.85 -0.77 2.95
CA PHE A 177 21.68 -1.21 1.57
C PHE A 177 23.01 -1.61 0.92
N ARG A 178 24.05 -0.75 1.04
CA ARG A 178 25.39 -1.02 0.49
C ARG A 178 26.04 -2.25 1.09
N ALA A 179 25.77 -2.57 2.36
CA ALA A 179 26.33 -3.74 3.01
C ALA A 179 25.91 -5.06 2.32
N VAL A 180 24.74 -5.11 1.68
CA VAL A 180 24.23 -6.32 0.99
C VAL A 180 24.23 -6.21 -0.53
N HIS A 181 24.32 -5.00 -1.10
CA HIS A 181 24.23 -4.74 -2.54
C HIS A 181 25.10 -5.65 -3.41
N ASP A 182 26.39 -5.77 -3.09
CA ASP A 182 27.35 -6.53 -3.91
C ASP A 182 27.35 -8.04 -3.61
N GLN A 183 26.51 -8.49 -2.66
CA GLN A 183 26.42 -9.89 -2.23
C GLN A 183 25.25 -10.65 -2.87
N VAL A 184 24.34 -9.95 -3.57
CA VAL A 184 23.11 -10.54 -4.11
C VAL A 184 23.21 -10.86 -5.60
N LYS A 185 22.29 -11.69 -6.11
CA LYS A 185 22.26 -12.09 -7.53
C LYS A 185 21.97 -10.93 -8.47
N LEU A 186 21.02 -10.08 -8.08
CA LEU A 186 20.48 -9.01 -8.90
C LEU A 186 19.96 -7.89 -8.00
N VAL A 187 20.29 -6.66 -8.36
CA VAL A 187 19.74 -5.45 -7.74
C VAL A 187 18.84 -4.73 -8.74
N ARG A 188 17.67 -4.28 -8.28
CA ARG A 188 16.70 -3.52 -9.06
C ARG A 188 16.27 -2.28 -8.28
N TYR A 189 15.98 -1.23 -9.03
CA TYR A 189 15.59 0.10 -8.53
C TYR A 189 14.27 0.54 -9.16
N GLY A 190 13.61 1.52 -8.52
CA GLY A 190 12.50 2.28 -9.09
C GLY A 190 11.15 1.56 -9.09
N LEU A 191 10.94 0.62 -8.16
CA LEU A 191 9.64 0.01 -7.89
C LEU A 191 9.25 0.38 -6.45
N ASP A 192 8.17 1.16 -6.29
CA ASP A 192 7.65 1.57 -4.98
C ASP A 192 6.74 0.47 -4.42
N CYS A 193 5.70 0.12 -5.19
CA CYS A 193 4.69 -0.89 -4.88
C CYS A 193 4.80 -2.13 -5.78
#